data_AF-A0A1V5UE23-F1
#
_entry.id   AF-A0A1V5UE23-F1
#
_cell.length_a   1.000
_cell.length_b   1.000
_cell.length_c   1.000
_cell.angle_alpha   90.00
_cell.angle_beta   90.00
_cell.angle_gamma   90.00
#
_symmetry.space_group_name_H-M   'P 1'
#
loop_
_entity.id
_entity.type
_entity.pdbx_description
1 polymer ?
#
loop_
_entity_poly.entity_id
_entity_poly.type
_entity_poly.pdbx_seq_one_letter_code
_entity_poly.pdbx_strand_id
1 'polypeptide(L)' 'MQIDQYGFEATSEYFHRRMLQPYRVAETEGVTYICFDDAPRRPIHRVSKTAAETVVEWAYGAWAERETLTYVPINQTLEV' A
#
# COMPACT_ATOMS: atom_id res chain seq x y z
N MET A 1 3.38 -4.97 -15.45
CA MET A 1 2.16 -5.74 -15.15
C MET A 1 1.32 -4.91 -14.20
N GLN A 2 0.05 -4.64 -14.52
CA GLN A 2 -0.77 -3.75 -13.70
C GLN A 2 -1.28 -4.47 -12.45
N ILE A 3 -1.06 -3.86 -11.28
CA ILE A 3 -1.52 -4.35 -9.98
C ILE A 3 -2.32 -3.28 -9.21
N ASP A 4 -3.20 -3.73 -8.31
CA ASP A 4 -3.95 -2.88 -7.39
C ASP A 4 -3.25 -2.68 -6.04
N GLN A 5 -3.87 -1.90 -5.16
CA GLN A 5 -3.36 -1.57 -3.83
C GLN A 5 -3.21 -2.76 -2.87
N TYR A 6 -3.71 -3.94 -3.24
CA TYR A 6 -3.54 -5.19 -2.51
C TYR A 6 -2.64 -6.19 -3.25
N GLY A 7 -2.06 -5.79 -4.39
CA GLY A 7 -1.13 -6.59 -5.17
C GLY A 7 -1.81 -7.60 -6.09
N PHE A 8 -3.13 -7.52 -6.26
CA PHE A 8 -3.82 -8.33 -7.24
C PHE A 8 -3.52 -7.80 -8.64
N GLU A 9 -3.22 -8.70 -9.56
CA GLU A 9 -3.07 -8.39 -10.98
C GLU A 9 -4.42 -8.01 -11.60
N ALA A 10 -4.40 -7.18 -12.65
CA ALA A 10 -5.61 -6.77 -13.38
C ALA A 10 -6.44 -7.96 -13.96
N THR A 11 -5.81 -9.13 -14.12
CA THR A 11 -6.44 -10.38 -14.57
C THR A 11 -7.15 -11.13 -13.44
N SER A 12 -6.90 -10.77 -12.18
CA SER A 12 -7.45 -11.43 -11.00
C SER A 12 -8.93 -11.07 -10.81
N GLU A 13 -9.74 -12.04 -10.42
CA GLU A 13 -11.13 -11.80 -10.01
C GLU A 13 -11.24 -10.89 -8.77
N TYR A 14 -10.15 -10.76 -8.00
CA TYR A 14 -10.07 -9.99 -6.76
C TYR A 14 -9.62 -8.54 -6.96
N PHE A 15 -9.21 -8.16 -8.18
CA PHE A 15 -8.72 -6.83 -8.51
C PHE A 15 -9.74 -5.75 -8.13
N HIS A 16 -9.36 -4.85 -7.22
CA HIS A 16 -10.20 -3.83 -6.58
C HIS A 16 -11.47 -4.35 -5.86
N ARG A 17 -11.58 -5.65 -5.59
CA ARG A 17 -12.77 -6.25 -4.95
C ARG A 17 -12.49 -6.82 -3.58
N ARG A 18 -11.32 -7.44 -3.39
CA ARG A 18 -10.99 -8.08 -2.11
C ARG A 18 -10.25 -7.10 -1.21
N MET A 19 -10.77 -6.93 0.01
CA MET A 19 -10.07 -6.23 1.07
C MET A 19 -9.34 -7.24 1.95
N LEU A 20 -8.04 -7.03 2.15
CA LEU A 20 -7.21 -7.87 3.00
C LEU A 20 -7.10 -7.30 4.42
N GLN A 21 -6.90 -8.18 5.39
CA GLN A 21 -6.56 -7.76 6.76
C GLN A 21 -5.08 -7.40 6.83
N PRO A 22 -4.70 -6.36 7.60
CA PRO A 22 -3.30 -6.03 7.84
C PRO A 22 -2.49 -7.19 8.41
N TYR A 23 -1.29 -7.41 7.88
CA TYR A 23 -0.31 -8.33 8.45
C TYR A 23 0.70 -7.60 9.34
N ARG A 24 1.26 -6.47 8.86
CA ARG A 24 2.19 -5.63 9.64
C ARG A 24 1.74 -4.18 9.61
N VAL A 25 1.92 -3.53 10.74
CA VAL A 25 1.66 -2.10 10.94
C VAL A 25 2.88 -1.49 11.63
N ALA A 26 3.37 -0.37 11.11
CA ALA A 26 4.42 0.43 11.73
C ALA A 26 3.98 1.89 11.80
N GLU A 27 4.33 2.56 12.89
CA GLU A 27 4.03 3.98 13.10
C GLU A 27 5.33 4.75 13.29
N THR A 28 5.48 5.87 12.58
CA THR A 28 6.66 6.72 12.64
C THR A 28 6.26 8.15 12.34
N GLU A 29 6.54 9.08 13.25
CA GLU A 29 6.34 10.53 13.06
C GLU A 29 4.93 10.93 12.54
N GLY A 30 3.88 10.24 13.00
CA GLY A 30 2.50 10.54 12.58
C GLY A 30 2.10 9.93 11.23
N VAL A 31 2.94 9.06 10.68
CA VAL A 31 2.66 8.23 9.50
C VAL A 31 2.49 6.77 9.93
N THR A 32 1.43 6.13 9.47
CA THR A 32 1.18 4.69 9.65
C THR A 32 1.42 3.97 8.33
N TYR A 33 2.28 2.97 8.36
CA TYR A 33 2.54 2.07 7.24
C TYR A 33 1.89 0.72 7.47
N ILE A 34 1.28 0.14 6.44
CA ILE A 34 0.53 -1.12 6.54
C ILE A 34 0.88 -2.03 5.35
N CYS A 35 1.14 -3.31 5.58
CA CYS A 35 1.21 -4.32 4.51
C CYS A 35 0.32 -5.53 4.81
N PHE A 36 -0.02 -6.30 3.78
CA PHE A 36 -1.06 -7.34 3.83
C PHE A 36 -0.53 -8.77 3.62
N ASP A 37 0.74 -8.90 3.25
CA ASP A 37 1.42 -10.18 3.03
C ASP A 37 2.87 -10.14 3.52
N ASP A 38 3.56 -11.28 3.46
CA ASP A 38 4.96 -11.45 3.84
C ASP A 38 5.96 -11.50 2.66
N ALA A 39 5.53 -11.21 1.42
CA ALA A 39 6.34 -11.34 0.21
C ALA A 39 7.49 -10.32 0.13
N PRO A 40 8.68 -10.65 -0.39
CA PRO A 40 9.84 -9.72 -0.40
C PRO A 40 9.54 -8.32 -0.96
N ARG A 41 8.72 -8.25 -2.02
CA ARG A 41 8.13 -7.01 -2.55
C ARG A 41 6.62 -7.13 -2.43
N ARG A 42 5.99 -6.09 -1.86
CA ARG A 42 4.57 -6.11 -1.50
C ARG A 42 3.95 -4.71 -1.61
N PRO A 43 2.62 -4.63 -1.72
CA PRO A 43 1.89 -3.39 -1.51
C PRO A 43 2.06 -2.89 -0.07
N ILE A 44 2.35 -1.61 0.08
CA ILE A 44 2.49 -0.93 1.36
C ILE A 44 1.60 0.29 1.33
N HIS A 45 0.60 0.35 2.19
CA HIS A 45 -0.20 1.55 2.38
C HIS A 45 0.54 2.52 3.29
N ARG A 46 0.38 3.81 3.01
CA ARG A 46 0.84 4.92 3.84
C ARG A 46 -0.37 5.77 4.19
N VAL A 47 -0.64 5.87 5.48
CA VAL A 47 -1.66 6.75 6.04
C VAL A 47 -0.94 7.88 6.74
N SER A 48 -1.12 9.11 6.26
CA SER A 48 -0.63 10.30 6.94
C SER A 48 -1.80 11.18 7.33
N LYS A 49 -1.69 11.84 8.49
CA LYS A 49 -2.75 12.72 9.00
C LYS A 49 -2.21 14.13 9.16
N THR A 50 -2.89 15.08 8.54
CA THR A 50 -2.67 16.51 8.75
C THR A 50 -3.77 17.07 9.65
N ALA A 51 -3.71 18.37 9.96
CA ALA A 51 -4.80 19.05 10.66
C ALA A 51 -6.09 19.13 9.82
N ALA A 52 -5.99 19.05 8.49
CA ALA A 52 -7.12 19.23 7.58
C ALA A 52 -7.72 17.90 7.09
N GLU A 53 -6.90 16.87 6.88
CA GLU A 53 -7.35 15.62 6.26
C GLU A 53 -6.48 14.41 6.63
N THR A 54 -6.98 13.22 6.30
CA THR A 54 -6.22 11.99 6.31
C THR A 54 -5.95 11.56 4.87
N VAL A 55 -4.69 11.43 4.52
CA VAL A 55 -4.24 11.04 3.18
C VAL A 55 -3.87 9.56 3.21
N VAL A 56 -4.46 8.78 2.31
CA VAL A 56 -4.18 7.36 2.16
C VAL A 56 -3.59 7.12 0.77
N GLU A 57 -2.40 6.55 0.76
CA GLU A 57 -1.60 6.27 -0.43
C GLU A 57 -1.05 4.85 -0.35
N TRP A 58 -0.45 4.39 -1.43
CA TRP A 58 0.27 3.12 -1.42
C TRP A 58 1.45 3.12 -2.39
N ALA A 59 2.35 2.17 -2.17
CA ALA A 59 3.50 1.89 -3.03
C ALA A 59 3.70 0.38 -3.14
N TYR A 60 4.53 -0.06 -4.10
CA TYR A 60 4.95 -1.46 -4.21
C TYR A 60 6.46 -1.58 -4.04
N GLY A 61 6.93 -2.32 -3.03
CA GLY A 61 8.34 -2.40 -2.72
C GLY A 61 8.67 -3.26 -1.50
N ALA A 62 9.91 -3.16 -1.01
CA ALA A 62 10.36 -3.86 0.18
C ALA A 62 9.88 -3.14 1.45
N TRP A 63 9.41 -3.90 2.45
CA TRP A 63 8.96 -3.33 3.73
C TRP A 63 10.03 -2.50 4.46
N ALA A 64 11.30 -2.88 4.32
CA ALA A 64 12.42 -2.15 4.91
C ALA A 64 12.58 -0.74 4.33
N GLU A 65 12.10 -0.51 3.11
CA GLU A 65 12.24 0.74 2.36
C GLU A 65 10.97 1.61 2.41
N ARG A 66 9.96 1.22 3.22
CA ARG A 66 8.63 1.87 3.27
C ARG A 66 8.67 3.40 3.39
N GLU A 67 9.67 3.99 4.02
CA GLU A 67 9.77 5.44 4.18
C GLU A 67 10.23 6.16 2.91
N THR A 68 10.95 5.47 2.02
CA THR A 68 11.60 6.05 0.83
C THR A 68 10.95 5.65 -0.49
N LEU A 69 9.92 4.80 -0.47
CA LEU A 69 9.19 4.40 -1.68
C LEU A 69 8.45 5.57 -2.32
N THR A 70 8.16 5.44 -3.61
CA THR A 70 7.28 6.37 -4.32
C THR A 70 5.82 5.97 -4.14
N TYR A 71 5.06 6.82 -3.47
CA TYR A 71 3.66 6.59 -3.14
C TYR A 71 2.73 7.23 -4.17
N VAL A 72 1.64 6.54 -4.48
CA VAL A 72 0.53 7.01 -5.32
C VAL A 72 -0.79 6.97 -4.53
N PRO A 73 -1.81 7.75 -4.91
CA PRO A 73 -3.13 7.68 -4.27
C PRO A 73 -3.69 6.26 -4.20
N ILE A 74 -4.41 5.93 -3.12
CA ILE A 74 -4.89 4.57 -2.82
C ILE A 74 -5.76 3.92 -3.92
N ASN A 75 -6.39 4.74 -4.76
CA ASN A 75 -7.26 4.33 -5.86
C ASN A 75 -6.55 4.28 -7.22
N GLN A 76 -5.25 4.56 -7.29
CA GLN A 76 -4.44 4.37 -8.50
C GLN A 76 -3.83 2.98 -8.52
N THR A 77 -3.67 2.45 -9.72
CA THR A 77 -2.97 1.19 -9.98
C THR A 77 -1.50 1.47 -10.31
N LEU A 78 -0.64 0.46 -10.18
CA LEU A 78 0.77 0.57 -10.53
C LEU A 78 1.15 -0.46 -11.60
N GLU A 79 2.08 -0.07 -12.48
CA GLU A 79 2.82 -1.01 -13.33
C GLU A 79 4.07 -1.48 -12.59
N VAL A 80 4.19 -2.79 -12.40
CA VAL A 80 5.33 -3.46 -11.75
C VAL A 80 6.07 -4.42 -12.66
#